data_AF-A0A5B3GEB5-F1
#
_entry.id   AF-A0A5B3GEB5-F1
#
_cell.length_a   1.000
_cell.length_b   1.000
_cell.length_c   1.000
_cell.angle_alpha   90.00
_cell.angle_beta   90.00
_cell.angle_gamma   90.00
#
_symmetry.space_group_name_H-M   'P 1'
#
loop_
_entity.id
_entity.type
_entity.pdbx_description
1 polymer ?
#
loop_
_entity_poly.entity_id
_entity_poly.type
_entity_poly.pdbx_seq_one_letter_code
_entity_poly.pdbx_strand_id
1 'polypeptide(L)'
;MEVLSGYFQPGNTTVDDFTTVVVDNSRMDALGREGYELTVDRSSVRLTAATQTGIFYGKRTLEQLMTDKGIPCVRVSDRPRFAYRGMHMDVSRHFFPKSQVLKMLDEMARYKLNVFHFHLTDNGGWRIRIDKYPRLTAEGAFRTQRDWYAWWDQNDRRYLPEGTPGAYGGYFTKEDIREIVTYAAERHITVIPEIEFPAHSDAVFIGYPELCCTGKPYTTGEFCVGNEQVYTFMEDVLTEVMELFPSKYIHIGGDEARKVAWATCPKCQALIERERLDGIQGLQPYMIARIQDFLASKGRVMVGWDEILHNELHSETLVMSYRGQKGAIEAANRGNYAVMTPGEVLYFDWYQADPSTQPRAMYGYSPIKKMYAFEPVPADPESAARNESIIRAEFVDPAAVEPIRADRADRIVGVQGCTWAEYIEDEEQQEYMIFPRLLAVAELAWTPQEKREWCDFKVRMNSHIPLLQQRGLNTFTLSDEVEITTRIRSGNRAVEVTLDCEKYPAEIRYTLDGTPPTPDASLYEAPFTVTDSTVVRAAVCRDGVIRSPERKQLVTLAAEIDNYYPFDVPEIWKEYFD
;
A
#
# COMPACT_ATOMS: atom_id res chain seq x y z
N MET A 1 -23.10 11.88 -6.34
CA MET A 1 -24.26 10.96 -6.38
C MET A 1 -25.51 11.77 -6.04
N GLU A 2 -26.55 11.66 -6.85
CA GLU A 2 -27.89 12.16 -6.54
C GLU A 2 -28.71 11.01 -5.96
N VAL A 3 -29.25 11.15 -4.75
CA VAL A 3 -30.14 10.15 -4.14
C VAL A 3 -31.58 10.49 -4.51
N LEU A 4 -32.27 9.53 -5.12
CA LEU A 4 -33.67 9.64 -5.53
C LEU A 4 -34.60 8.94 -4.51
N SER A 5 -35.90 9.20 -4.61
CA SER A 5 -36.87 8.59 -3.69
C SER A 5 -37.20 7.14 -4.04
N GLY A 6 -36.82 6.23 -3.16
CA GLY A 6 -37.26 4.83 -3.15
C GLY A 6 -36.14 3.84 -3.44
N TYR A 7 -36.54 2.58 -3.64
CA TYR A 7 -35.64 1.46 -3.91
C TYR A 7 -36.13 0.69 -5.14
N PHE A 8 -35.19 0.25 -5.97
CA PHE A 8 -35.40 -0.76 -6.99
C PHE A 8 -35.41 -2.14 -6.34
N GLN A 9 -36.40 -2.96 -6.70
CA GLN A 9 -36.58 -4.32 -6.20
C GLN A 9 -36.36 -5.32 -7.35
N PRO A 10 -35.21 -6.01 -7.42
CA PRO A 10 -34.96 -7.00 -8.47
C PRO A 10 -35.82 -8.28 -8.33
N GLY A 11 -36.51 -8.47 -7.19
CA GLY A 11 -37.28 -9.69 -6.91
C GLY A 11 -36.38 -10.92 -6.74
N ASN A 12 -36.85 -12.10 -7.19
CA ASN A 12 -36.06 -13.35 -7.21
C ASN A 12 -35.15 -13.48 -8.46
N THR A 13 -35.12 -12.44 -9.29
CA THR A 13 -34.35 -12.38 -10.55
C THR A 13 -33.03 -11.65 -10.33
N THR A 14 -32.06 -11.88 -11.21
CA THR A 14 -30.75 -11.24 -11.09
C THR A 14 -30.85 -9.77 -11.48
N VAL A 15 -30.05 -8.90 -10.85
CA VAL A 15 -30.01 -7.47 -11.21
C VAL A 15 -29.58 -7.28 -12.67
N ASP A 16 -28.76 -8.19 -13.20
CA ASP A 16 -28.34 -8.20 -14.60
C ASP A 16 -29.53 -8.27 -15.57
N ASP A 17 -30.62 -8.96 -15.22
CA ASP A 17 -31.82 -9.08 -16.07
C ASP A 17 -32.54 -7.73 -16.30
N PHE A 18 -32.33 -6.76 -15.39
CA PHE A 18 -32.90 -5.41 -15.47
C PHE A 18 -31.87 -4.32 -15.77
N THR A 19 -30.62 -4.72 -15.99
CA THR A 19 -29.51 -3.80 -16.24
C THR A 19 -29.32 -3.60 -17.73
N THR A 20 -29.71 -2.43 -18.23
CA THR A 20 -29.34 -2.01 -19.57
C THR A 20 -27.90 -1.50 -19.56
N VAL A 21 -26.99 -2.26 -20.17
CA VAL A 21 -25.58 -1.90 -20.36
C VAL A 21 -25.40 -1.22 -21.71
N VAL A 22 -24.80 -0.04 -21.73
CA VAL A 22 -24.50 0.72 -22.96
C VAL A 22 -23.02 1.09 -23.00
N VAL A 23 -22.33 0.69 -24.06
CA VAL A 23 -20.98 1.18 -24.35
C VAL A 23 -21.08 2.25 -25.42
N ASP A 24 -20.85 3.51 -25.04
CA ASP A 24 -20.97 4.68 -25.93
C ASP A 24 -19.82 5.66 -25.69
N ASN A 25 -18.80 5.58 -26.53
CA ASN A 25 -17.63 6.45 -26.41
C ASN A 25 -17.96 7.93 -26.67
N SER A 26 -18.87 8.21 -27.61
CA SER A 26 -19.14 9.57 -28.10
C SER A 26 -19.73 10.51 -27.03
N ARG A 27 -20.35 9.95 -26.00
CA ARG A 27 -20.97 10.69 -24.89
C ARG A 27 -20.19 10.62 -23.59
N MET A 28 -19.22 9.69 -23.49
CA MET A 28 -18.54 9.34 -22.23
C MET A 28 -17.07 9.77 -22.17
N ASP A 29 -16.53 10.37 -23.24
CA ASP A 29 -15.12 10.82 -23.31
C ASP A 29 -14.70 11.67 -22.09
N ALA A 30 -15.59 12.53 -21.55
CA ALA A 30 -15.31 13.39 -20.40
C ALA A 30 -15.01 12.62 -19.10
N LEU A 31 -15.50 11.39 -18.97
CA LEU A 31 -15.28 10.52 -17.82
C LEU A 31 -14.09 9.57 -18.01
N GLY A 32 -13.49 9.57 -19.21
CA GLY A 32 -12.33 8.76 -19.53
C GLY A 32 -12.65 7.27 -19.65
N ARG A 33 -11.59 6.47 -19.81
CA ARG A 33 -11.72 5.04 -20.13
C ARG A 33 -12.36 4.21 -19.01
N GLU A 34 -12.19 4.62 -17.76
CA GLU A 34 -12.62 3.88 -16.57
C GLU A 34 -13.88 4.48 -15.93
N GLY A 35 -14.36 5.63 -16.44
CA GLY A 35 -15.53 6.30 -15.90
C GLY A 35 -16.86 5.74 -16.42
N TYR A 36 -17.93 5.99 -15.67
CA TYR A 36 -19.26 5.45 -15.96
C TYR A 36 -20.38 6.36 -15.42
N GLU A 37 -21.58 6.15 -15.96
CA GLU A 37 -22.83 6.69 -15.47
C GLU A 37 -23.76 5.54 -15.08
N LEU A 38 -24.23 5.53 -13.83
CA LEU A 38 -25.19 4.57 -13.29
C LEU A 38 -26.47 5.31 -12.89
N THR A 39 -27.61 4.87 -13.44
CA THR A 39 -28.94 5.31 -13.03
C THR A 39 -29.72 4.11 -12.53
N VAL A 40 -30.21 4.18 -11.30
CA VAL A 40 -31.13 3.23 -10.70
C VAL A 40 -32.44 3.96 -10.47
N ASP A 41 -33.48 3.56 -11.18
CA ASP A 41 -34.85 4.03 -10.99
C ASP A 41 -35.71 2.89 -10.43
N ARG A 42 -36.96 3.18 -10.06
CA ARG A 42 -37.86 2.19 -9.45
C ARG A 42 -38.17 0.97 -10.33
N SER A 43 -37.94 1.06 -11.65
CA SER A 43 -38.28 0.02 -12.62
C SER A 43 -37.10 -0.50 -13.44
N SER A 44 -35.93 0.13 -13.37
CA SER A 44 -34.79 -0.23 -14.23
C SER A 44 -33.46 0.22 -13.68
N VAL A 45 -32.41 -0.50 -14.08
CA VAL A 45 -31.02 -0.08 -13.90
C VAL A 45 -30.41 0.20 -15.27
N ARG A 46 -29.72 1.33 -15.42
CA ARG A 46 -28.99 1.68 -16.63
C ARG A 46 -27.55 2.01 -16.26
N LEU A 47 -26.62 1.37 -16.95
CA LEU A 47 -25.19 1.59 -16.79
C LEU A 47 -24.56 1.90 -18.14
N THR A 48 -23.90 3.06 -18.25
CA THR A 48 -23.27 3.53 -19.48
C THR A 48 -21.80 3.83 -19.22
N ALA A 49 -20.90 3.48 -20.14
CA ALA A 49 -19.48 3.80 -20.07
C ALA A 49 -18.84 3.89 -21.46
N ALA A 50 -17.65 4.49 -21.55
CA ALA A 50 -16.86 4.52 -22.78
C ALA A 50 -16.25 3.15 -23.13
N THR A 51 -15.97 2.33 -22.11
CA THR A 51 -15.30 1.03 -22.27
C THR A 51 -15.89 -0.03 -21.35
N GLN A 52 -15.53 -1.30 -21.59
CA GLN A 52 -15.90 -2.40 -20.72
C GLN A 52 -15.35 -2.25 -19.28
N THR A 53 -14.21 -1.58 -19.10
CA THR A 53 -13.66 -1.30 -17.77
C THR A 53 -14.56 -0.34 -16.97
N GLY A 54 -15.09 0.70 -17.61
CA GLY A 54 -16.06 1.59 -16.94
C GLY A 54 -17.35 0.86 -16.58
N ILE A 55 -17.86 -0.03 -17.46
CA ILE A 55 -18.99 -0.91 -17.13
C ILE A 55 -18.65 -1.80 -15.93
N PHE A 56 -17.45 -2.38 -15.88
CA PHE A 56 -17.04 -3.21 -14.77
C PHE A 56 -17.06 -2.46 -13.43
N TYR A 57 -16.49 -1.26 -13.35
CA TYR A 57 -16.51 -0.46 -12.12
C TYR A 57 -17.90 0.05 -11.76
N GLY A 58 -18.74 0.37 -12.74
CA GLY A 58 -20.14 0.70 -12.47
C GLY A 58 -20.93 -0.47 -11.89
N LYS A 59 -20.63 -1.70 -12.31
CA LYS A 59 -21.18 -2.91 -11.67
C LYS A 59 -20.68 -3.07 -10.24
N ARG A 60 -19.41 -2.77 -9.93
CA ARG A 60 -18.91 -2.77 -8.54
C ARG A 60 -19.68 -1.79 -7.65
N THR A 61 -19.97 -0.59 -8.15
CA THR A 61 -20.82 0.37 -7.43
C THR A 61 -22.24 -0.16 -7.23
N LEU A 62 -22.82 -0.77 -8.26
CA LEU A 62 -24.16 -1.36 -8.15
C LEU A 62 -24.22 -2.45 -7.07
N GLU A 63 -23.21 -3.32 -7.00
CA GLU A 63 -23.06 -4.33 -5.94
C GLU A 63 -22.94 -3.68 -4.55
N GLN A 64 -22.13 -2.63 -4.41
CA GLN A 64 -21.95 -1.91 -3.15
C GLN A 64 -23.23 -1.19 -2.69
N LEU A 65 -24.12 -0.82 -3.61
CA LEU A 65 -25.41 -0.19 -3.30
C LEU A 65 -26.48 -1.21 -2.88
N MET A 66 -26.26 -2.51 -3.04
CA MET A 66 -27.25 -3.52 -2.66
C MET A 66 -27.45 -3.55 -1.15
N THR A 67 -28.71 -3.53 -0.72
CA THR A 67 -29.11 -3.64 0.70
C THR A 67 -30.27 -4.62 0.85
N ASP A 68 -30.60 -4.99 2.08
CA ASP A 68 -31.80 -5.80 2.38
C ASP A 68 -33.12 -5.14 1.94
N LYS A 69 -33.12 -3.81 1.74
CA LYS A 69 -34.26 -3.04 1.24
C LYS A 69 -34.29 -2.96 -0.29
N GLY A 70 -33.39 -3.64 -1.00
CA GLY A 70 -33.16 -3.46 -2.43
C GLY A 70 -32.08 -2.42 -2.72
N ILE A 71 -32.02 -1.94 -3.96
CA ILE A 71 -31.00 -1.00 -4.43
C ILE A 71 -31.59 0.43 -4.35
N PRO A 72 -30.96 1.38 -3.64
CA PRO A 72 -31.47 2.76 -3.60
C PRO A 72 -31.55 3.35 -5.00
N CYS A 73 -32.63 4.07 -5.30
CA CYS A 73 -32.74 4.80 -6.55
C CYS A 73 -31.73 5.97 -6.54
N VAL A 74 -30.84 6.03 -7.52
CA VAL A 74 -29.72 6.98 -7.55
C VAL A 74 -29.34 7.36 -8.98
N ARG A 75 -28.68 8.51 -9.13
CA ARG A 75 -27.84 8.83 -10.30
C ARG A 75 -26.40 9.04 -9.87
N VAL A 76 -25.49 8.35 -10.53
CA VAL A 76 -24.05 8.39 -10.29
C VAL A 76 -23.35 8.68 -11.61
N SER A 77 -22.48 9.69 -11.61
CA SER A 77 -21.45 9.90 -12.62
C SER A 77 -20.13 9.89 -11.87
N ASP A 78 -19.23 8.99 -12.26
CA ASP A 78 -18.06 8.63 -11.45
C ASP A 78 -16.88 8.24 -12.34
N ARG A 79 -15.67 8.51 -11.86
CA ARG A 79 -14.40 8.21 -12.52
C ARG A 79 -13.26 8.20 -11.49
N PRO A 80 -12.19 7.42 -11.71
CA PRO A 80 -11.06 7.43 -10.80
C PRO A 80 -10.30 8.76 -10.84
N ARG A 81 -9.74 9.15 -9.68
CA ARG A 81 -8.76 10.23 -9.55
C ARG A 81 -7.43 9.87 -10.22
N PHE A 82 -6.98 8.63 -10.04
CA PHE A 82 -5.68 8.15 -10.53
C PHE A 82 -5.81 6.94 -11.45
N ALA A 83 -4.92 6.85 -12.44
CA ALA A 83 -4.86 5.71 -13.36
C ALA A 83 -4.19 4.48 -12.71
N TYR A 84 -3.30 4.69 -11.74
CA TYR A 84 -2.63 3.63 -10.98
C TYR A 84 -3.28 3.53 -9.59
N ARG A 85 -3.87 2.38 -9.25
CA ARG A 85 -4.55 2.17 -7.96
C ARG A 85 -4.12 0.81 -7.43
N GLY A 86 -3.02 0.81 -6.67
CA GLY A 86 -2.23 -0.39 -6.46
C GLY A 86 -2.37 -1.06 -5.10
N MET A 87 -2.08 -2.36 -5.09
CA MET A 87 -1.78 -3.13 -3.89
C MET A 87 -0.55 -3.99 -4.16
N HIS A 88 0.43 -3.92 -3.26
CA HIS A 88 1.62 -4.75 -3.25
C HIS A 88 1.47 -5.92 -2.29
N MET A 89 1.97 -7.09 -2.70
CA MET A 89 1.95 -8.32 -1.91
C MET A 89 3.31 -9.03 -2.02
N ASP A 90 3.99 -9.10 -0.88
CA ASP A 90 5.19 -9.91 -0.68
C ASP A 90 4.79 -11.38 -0.49
N VAL A 91 5.30 -12.24 -1.39
CA VAL A 91 5.20 -13.70 -1.28
C VAL A 91 6.56 -14.34 -1.04
N SER A 92 7.61 -13.54 -0.92
CA SER A 92 8.99 -13.95 -0.68
C SER A 92 9.24 -14.21 0.80
N ARG A 93 9.04 -13.23 1.70
CA ARG A 93 9.33 -13.40 3.14
C ARG A 93 8.52 -14.54 3.75
N HIS A 94 7.24 -14.61 3.42
CA HIS A 94 6.35 -15.75 3.64
C HIS A 94 5.56 -16.05 2.37
N PHE A 95 5.44 -17.33 2.02
CA PHE A 95 4.74 -17.75 0.81
C PHE A 95 3.23 -17.86 1.06
N PHE A 96 2.46 -17.21 0.20
CA PHE A 96 0.99 -17.31 0.16
C PHE A 96 0.55 -18.12 -1.06
N PRO A 97 -0.37 -19.08 -0.92
CA PRO A 97 -0.81 -19.90 -2.04
C PRO A 97 -1.59 -19.09 -3.07
N LYS A 98 -1.69 -19.62 -4.30
CA LYS A 98 -2.47 -19.01 -5.40
C LYS A 98 -3.88 -18.63 -4.97
N SER A 99 -4.56 -19.48 -4.19
CA SER A 99 -5.92 -19.20 -3.68
C SER A 99 -6.00 -17.89 -2.91
N GLN A 100 -4.98 -17.55 -2.13
CA GLN A 100 -4.93 -16.28 -1.40
C GLN A 100 -4.72 -15.10 -2.35
N VAL A 101 -3.83 -15.24 -3.33
CA VAL A 101 -3.64 -14.21 -4.38
C VAL A 101 -4.96 -13.93 -5.11
N LEU A 102 -5.70 -14.98 -5.51
CA LEU A 102 -7.00 -14.82 -6.17
C LEU A 102 -8.05 -14.14 -5.25
N LYS A 103 -8.07 -14.50 -3.95
CA LYS A 103 -8.95 -13.87 -2.95
C LYS A 103 -8.64 -12.36 -2.81
N MET A 104 -7.37 -11.98 -2.82
CA MET A 104 -6.98 -10.57 -2.78
C MET A 104 -7.36 -9.82 -4.07
N LEU A 105 -7.20 -10.44 -5.24
CA LEU A 105 -7.64 -9.86 -6.52
C LEU A 105 -9.16 -9.62 -6.57
N ASP A 106 -9.96 -10.51 -5.97
CA ASP A 106 -11.41 -10.29 -5.84
C ASP A 106 -11.72 -9.03 -5.04
N GLU A 107 -11.06 -8.83 -3.89
CA GLU A 107 -11.30 -7.64 -3.06
C GLU A 107 -10.75 -6.36 -3.69
N MET A 108 -9.58 -6.41 -4.33
CA MET A 108 -9.06 -5.31 -5.14
C MET A 108 -10.09 -4.86 -6.19
N ALA A 109 -10.68 -5.82 -6.90
CA ALA A 109 -11.67 -5.55 -7.92
C ALA A 109 -12.95 -4.92 -7.33
N ARG A 110 -13.44 -5.43 -6.19
CA ARG A 110 -14.61 -4.86 -5.48
C ARG A 110 -14.39 -3.40 -5.11
N TYR A 111 -13.18 -3.03 -4.70
CA TYR A 111 -12.82 -1.66 -4.33
C TYR A 111 -12.14 -0.87 -5.45
N LYS A 112 -12.25 -1.37 -6.70
CA LYS A 112 -11.82 -0.69 -7.93
C LYS A 112 -10.32 -0.37 -7.99
N LEU A 113 -9.50 -1.11 -7.27
CA LEU A 113 -8.04 -1.15 -7.46
C LEU A 113 -7.74 -1.90 -8.77
N ASN A 114 -6.68 -1.49 -9.47
CA ASN A 114 -6.41 -1.96 -10.84
C ASN A 114 -4.95 -2.33 -11.11
N VAL A 115 -4.07 -2.25 -10.11
CA VAL A 115 -2.69 -2.72 -10.24
C VAL A 115 -2.33 -3.63 -9.09
N PHE A 116 -1.94 -4.87 -9.41
CA PHE A 116 -1.39 -5.81 -8.45
C PHE A 116 0.13 -5.85 -8.62
N HIS A 117 0.84 -5.32 -7.64
CA HIS A 117 2.30 -5.35 -7.60
C HIS A 117 2.74 -6.63 -6.89
N PHE A 118 3.36 -7.54 -7.65
CA PHE A 118 3.62 -8.90 -7.21
C PHE A 118 5.11 -9.10 -6.91
N HIS A 119 5.46 -9.04 -5.62
CA HIS A 119 6.84 -9.16 -5.15
C HIS A 119 7.24 -10.63 -4.98
N LEU A 120 7.90 -11.16 -6.01
CA LEU A 120 8.12 -12.59 -6.22
C LEU A 120 9.44 -13.10 -5.64
N THR A 121 10.37 -12.21 -5.29
CA THR A 121 11.74 -12.62 -4.94
C THR A 121 12.33 -11.66 -3.92
N ASP A 122 12.93 -12.22 -2.87
CA ASP A 122 13.77 -11.51 -1.90
C ASP A 122 14.69 -12.55 -1.25
N ASN A 123 15.44 -12.14 -0.22
CA ASN A 123 16.15 -13.02 0.67
C ASN A 123 15.23 -13.98 1.44
N GLY A 124 13.90 -13.80 1.45
CA GLY A 124 12.99 -14.78 2.05
C GLY A 124 12.79 -16.04 1.20
N GLY A 125 12.94 -15.91 -0.12
CA GLY A 125 12.94 -17.00 -1.07
C GLY A 125 12.57 -16.58 -2.49
N TRP A 126 12.86 -17.43 -3.44
CA TRP A 126 12.53 -17.24 -4.86
C TRP A 126 11.21 -17.94 -5.22
N ARG A 127 10.21 -17.19 -5.70
CA ARG A 127 8.82 -17.69 -5.77
C ARG A 127 8.27 -17.92 -7.18
N ILE A 128 9.08 -17.82 -8.23
CA ILE A 128 8.61 -18.04 -9.61
C ILE A 128 9.49 -19.04 -10.36
N ARG A 129 8.89 -20.02 -11.03
CA ARG A 129 9.67 -20.95 -11.86
C ARG A 129 10.28 -20.26 -13.09
N ILE A 130 11.60 -20.33 -13.23
CA ILE A 130 12.37 -19.93 -14.42
C ILE A 130 13.02 -21.19 -15.00
N ASP A 131 12.66 -21.57 -16.22
CA ASP A 131 13.06 -22.85 -16.80
C ASP A 131 14.56 -22.91 -17.12
N LYS A 132 15.17 -21.78 -17.53
CA LYS A 132 16.62 -21.71 -17.77
C LYS A 132 17.44 -21.82 -16.47
N TYR A 133 16.85 -21.45 -15.33
CA TYR A 133 17.51 -21.43 -14.03
C TYR A 133 16.75 -22.24 -12.96
N PRO A 134 16.65 -23.58 -13.11
CA PRO A 134 15.82 -24.42 -12.26
C PRO A 134 16.27 -24.45 -10.78
N ARG A 135 17.54 -24.12 -10.49
CA ARG A 135 18.04 -24.08 -9.10
C ARG A 135 17.47 -22.90 -8.30
N LEU A 136 16.90 -21.88 -8.96
CA LEU A 136 16.24 -20.76 -8.26
C LEU A 136 15.10 -21.27 -7.38
N THR A 137 14.25 -22.16 -7.90
CA THR A 137 13.18 -22.78 -7.11
C THR A 137 13.63 -24.04 -6.38
N ALA A 138 14.47 -24.88 -7.00
CA ALA A 138 14.89 -26.14 -6.37
C ALA A 138 15.75 -25.94 -5.11
N GLU A 139 16.43 -24.80 -4.97
CA GLU A 139 17.29 -24.51 -3.82
C GLU A 139 16.96 -23.18 -3.11
N GLY A 140 16.41 -22.19 -3.82
CA GLY A 140 16.12 -20.86 -3.27
C GLY A 140 14.69 -20.66 -2.75
N ALA A 141 13.80 -21.63 -2.90
CA ALA A 141 12.38 -21.49 -2.52
C ALA A 141 12.03 -22.06 -1.13
N PHE A 142 12.94 -22.79 -0.48
CA PHE A 142 12.63 -23.45 0.80
C PHE A 142 13.72 -23.17 1.84
N ARG A 143 13.33 -23.12 3.11
CA ARG A 143 14.20 -22.76 4.24
C ARG A 143 13.86 -23.55 5.50
N THR A 144 14.75 -23.46 6.48
CA THR A 144 14.69 -24.22 7.75
C THR A 144 13.56 -23.78 8.68
N GLN A 145 13.24 -22.49 8.74
CA GLN A 145 12.24 -21.94 9.66
C GLN A 145 11.14 -21.22 8.91
N ARG A 146 9.90 -21.32 9.41
CA ARG A 146 8.82 -20.42 8.99
C ARG A 146 9.02 -19.04 9.62
N ASP A 147 9.04 -19.00 10.96
CA ASP A 147 9.24 -17.78 11.76
C ASP A 147 10.45 -16.98 11.27
N TRP A 148 10.19 -15.75 10.85
CA TRP A 148 11.20 -14.86 10.30
C TRP A 148 12.24 -14.50 11.35
N TYR A 149 11.84 -14.33 12.61
CA TYR A 149 12.77 -13.95 13.67
C TYR A 149 13.81 -15.05 13.92
N ALA A 150 13.38 -16.31 14.05
CA ALA A 150 14.28 -17.45 14.17
C ALA A 150 15.16 -17.61 12.92
N TRP A 151 14.62 -17.33 11.73
CA TRP A 151 15.37 -17.51 10.50
C TRP A 151 16.41 -16.40 10.24
N TRP A 152 16.01 -15.15 10.39
CA TRP A 152 16.75 -13.97 9.99
C TRP A 152 17.51 -13.37 11.18
N ASP A 153 16.79 -12.90 12.19
CA ASP A 153 17.34 -12.17 13.33
C ASP A 153 18.23 -13.06 14.21
N GLN A 154 17.85 -14.34 14.42
CA GLN A 154 18.68 -15.32 15.12
C GLN A 154 19.71 -16.01 14.22
N ASN A 155 19.82 -15.57 12.97
CA ASN A 155 20.87 -15.94 12.02
C ASN A 155 20.92 -17.45 11.68
N ASP A 156 19.79 -18.17 11.64
CA ASP A 156 19.75 -19.53 11.07
C ASP A 156 20.04 -19.47 9.57
N ARG A 157 19.34 -18.60 8.83
CA ARG A 157 19.58 -18.18 7.43
C ARG A 157 19.69 -19.30 6.39
N ARG A 158 19.50 -20.56 6.76
CA ARG A 158 19.73 -21.72 5.88
C ARG A 158 18.55 -21.97 4.95
N TYR A 159 18.86 -22.12 3.66
CA TYR A 159 17.96 -22.66 2.65
C TYR A 159 18.07 -24.19 2.59
N LEU A 160 17.01 -24.82 2.09
CA LEU A 160 16.91 -26.27 1.94
C LEU A 160 16.48 -26.63 0.52
N PRO A 161 16.99 -27.74 -0.05
CA PRO A 161 16.49 -28.24 -1.32
C PRO A 161 15.00 -28.60 -1.26
N GLU A 162 14.31 -28.44 -2.39
CA GLU A 162 12.93 -28.89 -2.58
C GLU A 162 12.77 -30.38 -2.19
N GLY A 163 11.70 -30.68 -1.47
CA GLY A 163 11.41 -32.04 -0.98
C GLY A 163 12.13 -32.43 0.32
N THR A 164 12.95 -31.55 0.90
CA THR A 164 13.52 -31.79 2.24
C THR A 164 12.39 -31.88 3.30
N PRO A 165 12.31 -32.96 4.09
CA PRO A 165 11.25 -33.10 5.10
C PRO A 165 11.28 -31.96 6.13
N GLY A 166 10.12 -31.31 6.32
CA GLY A 166 9.96 -30.21 7.27
C GLY A 166 10.45 -28.84 6.78
N ALA A 167 10.90 -28.72 5.53
CA ALA A 167 11.25 -27.42 4.97
C ALA A 167 10.00 -26.54 4.77
N TYR A 168 10.13 -25.25 5.09
CA TYR A 168 9.10 -24.24 4.84
C TYR A 168 9.39 -23.52 3.53
N GLY A 169 8.36 -23.31 2.69
CA GLY A 169 8.51 -22.58 1.45
C GLY A 169 7.47 -22.94 0.40
N GLY A 170 7.74 -22.53 -0.83
CA GLY A 170 6.85 -22.69 -1.97
C GLY A 170 7.21 -21.73 -3.10
N TYR A 171 6.68 -22.01 -4.29
CA TYR A 171 6.83 -21.15 -5.46
C TYR A 171 5.65 -21.39 -6.42
N PHE A 172 5.41 -20.43 -7.30
CA PHE A 172 4.44 -20.51 -8.37
C PHE A 172 5.05 -21.18 -9.60
N THR A 173 4.33 -22.14 -10.16
CA THR A 173 4.64 -22.64 -11.49
C THR A 173 4.30 -21.58 -12.54
N LYS A 174 4.82 -21.74 -13.77
CA LYS A 174 4.42 -20.87 -14.89
C LYS A 174 2.92 -20.91 -15.15
N GLU A 175 2.26 -22.04 -14.88
CA GLU A 175 0.82 -22.16 -15.06
C GLU A 175 0.04 -21.43 -13.97
N ASP A 176 0.50 -21.47 -12.72
CA ASP A 176 -0.09 -20.67 -11.65
C ASP A 176 -0.02 -19.17 -11.97
N ILE A 177 1.11 -18.70 -12.49
CA ILE A 177 1.25 -17.30 -12.92
C ILE A 177 0.29 -16.95 -14.06
N ARG A 178 0.16 -17.81 -15.08
CA ARG A 178 -0.79 -17.58 -16.17
C ARG A 178 -2.24 -17.52 -15.67
N GLU A 179 -2.60 -18.38 -14.73
CA GLU A 179 -3.93 -18.36 -14.12
C GLU A 179 -4.15 -17.06 -13.34
N ILE A 180 -3.20 -16.64 -12.49
CA ILE A 180 -3.26 -15.38 -11.73
C ILE A 180 -3.41 -14.18 -12.68
N VAL A 181 -2.57 -14.10 -13.72
CA VAL A 181 -2.60 -13.00 -14.70
C VAL A 181 -3.93 -12.97 -15.46
N THR A 182 -4.44 -14.12 -15.88
CA THR A 182 -5.75 -14.22 -16.56
C THR A 182 -6.88 -13.78 -15.63
N TYR A 183 -6.88 -14.28 -14.39
CA TYR A 183 -7.89 -13.98 -13.38
C TYR A 183 -7.90 -12.49 -13.00
N ALA A 184 -6.73 -11.87 -12.91
CA ALA A 184 -6.57 -10.43 -12.72
C ALA A 184 -7.09 -9.63 -13.92
N ALA A 185 -6.77 -10.05 -15.15
CA ALA A 185 -7.21 -9.38 -16.38
C ALA A 185 -8.75 -9.39 -16.53
N GLU A 186 -9.43 -10.49 -16.18
CA GLU A 186 -10.90 -10.58 -16.12
C GLU A 186 -11.53 -9.59 -15.14
N ARG A 187 -10.74 -9.10 -14.18
CA ARG A 187 -11.12 -8.10 -13.17
C ARG A 187 -10.59 -6.71 -13.47
N HIS A 188 -10.04 -6.51 -14.68
CA HIS A 188 -9.42 -5.26 -15.10
C HIS A 188 -8.25 -4.83 -14.19
N ILE A 189 -7.49 -5.81 -13.67
CA ILE A 189 -6.29 -5.59 -12.85
C ILE A 189 -5.05 -5.96 -13.68
N THR A 190 -4.08 -5.05 -13.74
CA THR A 190 -2.75 -5.30 -14.31
C THR A 190 -1.84 -5.90 -13.26
N VAL A 191 -1.15 -7.00 -13.57
CA VAL A 191 -0.15 -7.59 -12.69
C VAL A 191 1.24 -7.10 -13.09
N ILE A 192 1.89 -6.32 -12.21
CA ILE A 192 3.28 -5.89 -12.37
C ILE A 192 4.17 -6.86 -11.57
N PRO A 193 5.01 -7.68 -12.22
CA PRO A 193 5.95 -8.53 -11.50
C PRO A 193 7.13 -7.70 -10.98
N GLU A 194 7.63 -8.07 -9.81
CA GLU A 194 8.89 -7.59 -9.28
C GLU A 194 9.89 -8.73 -9.11
N ILE A 195 11.07 -8.52 -9.69
CA ILE A 195 12.26 -9.35 -9.48
C ILE A 195 13.36 -8.43 -8.94
N GLU A 196 13.82 -8.70 -7.72
CA GLU A 196 14.73 -7.84 -6.98
C GLU A 196 16.15 -7.82 -7.56
N PHE A 197 16.61 -6.62 -7.95
CA PHE A 197 17.97 -6.32 -8.39
C PHE A 197 18.40 -4.94 -7.86
N PRO A 198 19.66 -4.71 -7.43
CA PRO A 198 20.76 -5.66 -7.35
C PRO A 198 20.86 -6.38 -6.00
N ALA A 199 20.11 -5.94 -5.00
CA ALA A 199 20.17 -6.45 -3.63
C ALA A 199 19.13 -7.56 -3.42
N HIS A 200 18.85 -7.91 -2.16
CA HIS A 200 17.80 -8.87 -1.81
C HIS A 200 17.88 -10.24 -2.51
N SER A 201 19.10 -10.68 -2.82
CA SER A 201 19.35 -11.79 -3.76
C SER A 201 19.97 -13.04 -3.13
N ASP A 202 19.95 -13.18 -1.80
CA ASP A 202 20.47 -14.38 -1.11
C ASP A 202 19.91 -15.69 -1.72
N ALA A 203 18.61 -15.72 -2.05
CA ALA A 203 17.93 -16.89 -2.62
C ALA A 203 18.51 -17.29 -3.99
N VAL A 204 19.00 -16.34 -4.78
CA VAL A 204 19.65 -16.60 -6.07
C VAL A 204 21.00 -17.27 -5.86
N PHE A 205 21.80 -16.78 -4.90
CA PHE A 205 23.18 -17.21 -4.72
C PHE A 205 23.33 -18.60 -4.11
N ILE A 206 22.26 -19.17 -3.55
CA ILE A 206 22.25 -20.59 -3.16
C ILE A 206 22.41 -21.47 -4.41
N GLY A 207 21.61 -21.20 -5.44
CA GLY A 207 21.64 -21.91 -6.71
C GLY A 207 22.75 -21.45 -7.65
N TYR A 208 23.16 -20.18 -7.60
CA TYR A 208 24.09 -19.58 -8.56
C TYR A 208 25.09 -18.65 -7.86
N PRO A 209 25.96 -19.19 -6.97
CA PRO A 209 26.86 -18.38 -6.16
C PRO A 209 27.88 -17.59 -6.98
N GLU A 210 28.19 -18.01 -8.20
CA GLU A 210 29.05 -17.30 -9.15
C GLU A 210 28.54 -15.89 -9.53
N LEU A 211 27.27 -15.59 -9.25
CA LEU A 211 26.65 -14.30 -9.56
C LEU A 211 26.94 -13.23 -8.49
N CYS A 212 27.40 -13.61 -7.29
CA CYS A 212 27.81 -12.66 -6.25
C CYS A 212 29.33 -12.43 -6.24
N CYS A 213 29.80 -11.36 -5.57
CA CYS A 213 31.20 -10.93 -5.64
C CYS A 213 32.20 -11.99 -5.15
N THR A 214 31.79 -12.79 -4.17
CA THR A 214 32.65 -13.76 -3.49
C THR A 214 32.65 -15.13 -4.18
N GLY A 215 31.68 -15.39 -5.06
CA GLY A 215 31.45 -16.72 -5.62
C GLY A 215 30.93 -17.74 -4.60
N LYS A 216 30.38 -17.29 -3.47
CA LYS A 216 29.95 -18.16 -2.35
C LYS A 216 28.58 -17.71 -1.79
N PRO A 217 27.67 -18.66 -1.51
CA PRO A 217 26.39 -18.34 -0.88
C PRO A 217 26.62 -17.79 0.54
N TYR A 218 25.63 -17.09 1.09
CA TYR A 218 25.62 -16.57 2.48
C TYR A 218 26.70 -15.54 2.82
N THR A 219 27.26 -14.86 1.82
CA THR A 219 28.34 -13.88 2.05
C THR A 219 27.96 -12.44 1.72
N THR A 220 26.94 -12.24 0.88
CA THR A 220 26.46 -10.94 0.39
C THR A 220 25.06 -11.15 -0.20
N GLY A 221 24.21 -10.14 -0.13
CA GLY A 221 22.87 -10.14 -0.71
C GLY A 221 22.80 -9.45 -2.07
N GLU A 222 23.95 -9.00 -2.60
CA GLU A 222 24.05 -8.15 -3.78
C GLU A 222 24.75 -8.85 -4.96
N PHE A 223 24.19 -8.67 -6.16
CA PHE A 223 24.81 -9.14 -7.40
C PHE A 223 26.19 -8.50 -7.64
N CYS A 224 27.09 -9.24 -8.27
CA CYS A 224 28.40 -8.75 -8.66
C CYS A 224 28.32 -7.90 -9.93
N VAL A 225 28.19 -6.58 -9.77
CA VAL A 225 28.05 -5.62 -10.89
C VAL A 225 29.17 -5.76 -11.93
N GLY A 226 30.41 -6.02 -11.49
CA GLY A 226 31.54 -6.22 -12.41
C GLY A 226 31.56 -7.54 -13.18
N ASN A 227 30.58 -8.43 -12.98
CA ASN A 227 30.52 -9.75 -13.60
C ASN A 227 29.52 -9.79 -14.77
N GLU A 228 29.98 -9.89 -16.01
CA GLU A 228 29.08 -9.87 -17.19
C GLU A 228 28.02 -10.99 -17.19
N GLN A 229 28.30 -12.13 -16.53
CA GLN A 229 27.31 -13.22 -16.38
C GLN A 229 26.05 -12.80 -15.61
N VAL A 230 26.15 -11.78 -14.74
CA VAL A 230 25.01 -11.22 -14.03
C VAL A 230 24.01 -10.59 -14.99
N TYR A 231 24.47 -9.86 -16.00
CA TYR A 231 23.58 -9.24 -16.97
C TYR A 231 22.93 -10.30 -17.87
N THR A 232 23.68 -11.31 -18.30
CA THR A 232 23.08 -12.46 -19.02
C THR A 232 21.99 -13.13 -18.17
N PHE A 233 22.26 -13.39 -16.89
CA PHE A 233 21.27 -13.95 -15.97
C PHE A 233 20.03 -13.07 -15.85
N MET A 234 20.20 -11.77 -15.59
CA MET A 234 19.08 -10.82 -15.45
C MET A 234 18.25 -10.73 -16.72
N GLU A 235 18.88 -10.62 -17.88
CA GLU A 235 18.21 -10.55 -19.18
C GLU A 235 17.43 -11.83 -19.49
N ASP A 236 18.01 -13.00 -19.19
CA ASP A 236 17.36 -14.29 -19.38
C ASP A 236 16.14 -14.47 -18.45
N VAL A 237 16.29 -14.17 -17.16
CA VAL A 237 15.19 -14.20 -16.18
C VAL A 237 14.08 -13.25 -16.59
N LEU A 238 14.41 -11.99 -16.88
CA LEU A 238 13.43 -10.98 -17.27
C LEU A 238 12.75 -11.35 -18.59
N THR A 239 13.45 -12.01 -19.52
CA THR A 239 12.84 -12.54 -20.76
C THR A 239 11.71 -13.52 -20.44
N GLU A 240 11.98 -14.53 -19.60
CA GLU A 240 10.94 -15.50 -19.20
C GLU A 240 9.81 -14.85 -18.39
N VAL A 241 10.11 -13.85 -17.55
CA VAL A 241 9.09 -13.07 -16.81
C VAL A 241 8.21 -12.30 -17.80
N MET A 242 8.78 -11.58 -18.76
CA MET A 242 8.02 -10.82 -19.76
C MET A 242 7.13 -11.68 -20.66
N GLU A 243 7.44 -12.98 -20.82
CA GLU A 243 6.57 -13.95 -21.51
C GLU A 243 5.31 -14.29 -20.69
N LEU A 244 5.40 -14.27 -19.36
CA LEU A 244 4.30 -14.61 -18.45
C LEU A 244 3.44 -13.39 -18.11
N PHE A 245 4.05 -12.21 -18.02
CA PHE A 245 3.38 -10.97 -17.60
C PHE A 245 3.21 -10.01 -18.79
N PRO A 246 1.96 -9.76 -19.25
CA PRO A 246 1.70 -8.85 -20.38
C PRO A 246 1.83 -7.36 -20.00
N SER A 247 2.04 -7.04 -18.71
CA SER A 247 2.18 -5.66 -18.24
C SER A 247 3.27 -4.90 -19.00
N LYS A 248 2.98 -3.66 -19.41
CA LYS A 248 3.99 -2.75 -19.96
C LYS A 248 5.12 -2.50 -18.94
N TYR A 249 4.77 -2.48 -17.67
CA TYR A 249 5.66 -2.18 -16.55
C TYR A 249 6.21 -3.46 -15.94
N ILE A 250 7.52 -3.49 -15.69
CA ILE A 250 8.25 -4.54 -14.98
C ILE A 250 9.04 -3.88 -13.84
N HIS A 251 8.80 -4.32 -12.60
CA HIS A 251 9.49 -3.80 -11.43
C HIS A 251 10.79 -4.59 -11.22
N ILE A 252 11.87 -3.88 -10.93
CA ILE A 252 13.20 -4.47 -10.76
C ILE A 252 13.75 -4.30 -9.34
N GLY A 253 12.92 -3.82 -8.42
CA GLY A 253 13.34 -3.42 -7.08
C GLY A 253 14.21 -2.18 -7.12
N GLY A 254 15.46 -2.32 -6.67
CA GLY A 254 16.48 -1.29 -6.73
C GLY A 254 16.86 -0.70 -5.38
N ASP A 255 16.26 -1.20 -4.30
CA ASP A 255 16.39 -0.73 -2.94
C ASP A 255 17.58 -1.34 -2.18
N GLU A 256 17.94 -0.70 -1.07
CA GLU A 256 18.82 -1.16 0.02
C GLU A 256 20.16 -1.85 -0.34
N ALA A 257 20.71 -1.58 -1.52
CA ALA A 257 22.03 -2.09 -1.90
C ALA A 257 23.13 -1.52 -1.00
N ARG A 258 23.70 -2.34 -0.10
CA ARG A 258 24.70 -1.91 0.90
C ARG A 258 26.10 -1.69 0.31
N LYS A 259 26.38 -2.27 -0.86
CA LYS A 259 27.63 -2.10 -1.65
C LYS A 259 28.91 -2.56 -0.95
N VAL A 260 28.82 -3.25 0.20
CA VAL A 260 29.97 -3.67 1.02
C VAL A 260 30.91 -4.60 0.24
N ALA A 261 30.37 -5.63 -0.40
CA ALA A 261 31.19 -6.58 -1.17
C ALA A 261 31.77 -5.98 -2.46
N TRP A 262 31.17 -4.91 -3.00
CA TRP A 262 31.67 -4.24 -4.20
C TRP A 262 32.98 -3.49 -3.94
N ALA A 263 33.15 -2.97 -2.71
CA ALA A 263 34.33 -2.22 -2.29
C ALA A 263 35.64 -3.01 -2.43
N THR A 264 35.59 -4.34 -2.28
CA THR A 264 36.77 -5.21 -2.33
C THR A 264 36.76 -6.17 -3.52
N CYS A 265 35.69 -6.19 -4.33
CA CYS A 265 35.59 -7.08 -5.47
C CYS A 265 36.46 -6.60 -6.65
N PRO A 266 37.45 -7.39 -7.11
CA PRO A 266 38.34 -6.97 -8.20
C PRO A 266 37.60 -6.76 -9.53
N LYS A 267 36.51 -7.48 -9.78
CA LYS A 267 35.67 -7.28 -10.96
C LYS A 267 34.95 -5.92 -10.91
N CYS A 268 34.39 -5.56 -9.76
CA CYS A 268 33.74 -4.26 -9.58
C CYS A 268 34.75 -3.10 -9.65
N GLN A 269 35.94 -3.26 -9.06
CA GLN A 269 37.01 -2.25 -9.16
C GLN A 269 37.44 -2.05 -10.63
N ALA A 270 37.65 -3.14 -11.38
CA ALA A 270 37.98 -3.06 -12.79
C ALA A 270 36.88 -2.39 -13.63
N LEU A 271 35.60 -2.61 -13.28
CA LEU A 271 34.48 -1.94 -13.94
C LEU A 271 34.48 -0.43 -13.68
N ILE A 272 34.74 0.00 -12.44
CA ILE A 272 34.85 1.42 -12.07
C ILE A 272 35.92 2.11 -12.91
N GLU A 273 37.11 1.49 -13.01
CA GLU A 273 38.21 2.02 -13.81
C GLU A 273 37.87 2.07 -15.31
N ARG A 274 37.27 1.00 -15.84
CA ARG A 274 36.93 0.86 -17.26
C ARG A 274 35.90 1.88 -17.72
N GLU A 275 34.82 2.03 -16.97
CA GLU A 275 33.67 2.89 -17.33
C GLU A 275 33.78 4.30 -16.71
N ARG A 276 34.82 4.55 -15.91
CA ARG A 276 35.05 5.82 -15.19
C ARG A 276 33.86 6.20 -14.30
N LEU A 277 33.35 5.23 -13.56
CA LEU A 277 32.21 5.42 -12.64
C LEU A 277 32.60 6.28 -11.45
N ASP A 278 31.61 6.89 -10.80
CA ASP A 278 31.75 7.62 -9.53
C ASP A 278 31.98 6.65 -8.36
N GLY A 279 33.15 5.99 -8.39
CA GLY A 279 33.55 4.96 -7.44
C GLY A 279 32.49 3.87 -7.26
N ILE A 280 32.34 3.41 -6.02
CA ILE A 280 31.37 2.39 -5.64
C ILE A 280 29.92 2.87 -5.83
N GLN A 281 29.67 4.17 -5.67
CA GLN A 281 28.32 4.71 -5.78
C GLN A 281 27.80 4.64 -7.20
N GLY A 282 28.67 4.73 -8.22
CA GLY A 282 28.31 4.60 -9.63
C GLY A 282 27.99 3.16 -10.10
N LEU A 283 28.26 2.13 -9.30
CA LEU A 283 28.02 0.73 -9.70
C LEU A 283 26.54 0.35 -9.79
N GLN A 284 25.74 0.73 -8.78
CA GLN A 284 24.30 0.46 -8.81
C GLN A 284 23.64 1.21 -9.98
N PRO A 285 23.90 2.53 -10.18
CA PRO A 285 23.41 3.22 -11.35
C PRO A 285 23.78 2.56 -12.68
N TYR A 286 25.02 2.12 -12.83
CA TYR A 286 25.46 1.41 -14.03
C TYR A 286 24.63 0.15 -14.31
N MET A 287 24.31 -0.65 -13.28
CA MET A 287 23.46 -1.82 -13.45
C MET A 287 22.02 -1.45 -13.82
N ILE A 288 21.41 -0.51 -13.09
CA ILE A 288 20.04 -0.05 -13.34
C ILE A 288 19.90 0.48 -14.77
N ALA A 289 20.86 1.28 -15.25
CA ALA A 289 20.86 1.79 -16.62
C ALA A 289 20.85 0.66 -17.66
N ARG A 290 21.67 -0.38 -17.47
CA ARG A 290 21.69 -1.54 -18.40
C ARG A 290 20.37 -2.31 -18.41
N ILE A 291 19.75 -2.51 -17.25
CA ILE A 291 18.46 -3.21 -17.14
C ILE A 291 17.33 -2.36 -17.76
N GLN A 292 17.35 -1.05 -17.53
CA GLN A 292 16.44 -0.08 -18.15
C GLN A 292 16.51 -0.15 -19.68
N ASP A 293 17.71 -0.14 -20.25
CA ASP A 293 17.93 -0.24 -21.69
C ASP A 293 17.46 -1.58 -22.26
N PHE A 294 17.73 -2.67 -21.55
CA PHE A 294 17.26 -3.99 -21.93
C PHE A 294 15.73 -4.06 -21.97
N LEU A 295 15.03 -3.62 -20.90
CA LEU A 295 13.57 -3.59 -20.86
C LEU A 295 13.01 -2.72 -21.99
N ALA A 296 13.59 -1.54 -22.23
CA ALA A 296 13.20 -0.64 -23.31
C ALA A 296 13.36 -1.31 -24.69
N SER A 297 14.45 -2.05 -24.91
CA SER A 297 14.69 -2.81 -26.15
C SER A 297 13.62 -3.89 -26.42
N LYS A 298 12.91 -4.33 -25.37
CA LYS A 298 11.80 -5.29 -25.42
C LYS A 298 10.42 -4.63 -25.39
N GLY A 299 10.37 -3.30 -25.49
CA GLY A 299 9.13 -2.53 -25.45
C GLY A 299 8.46 -2.49 -24.08
N ARG A 300 9.22 -2.75 -23.01
CA ARG A 300 8.77 -2.65 -21.62
C ARG A 300 9.35 -1.41 -20.94
N VAL A 301 8.74 -1.04 -19.84
CA VAL A 301 9.12 0.13 -19.03
C VAL A 301 9.49 -0.33 -17.63
N MET A 302 10.61 0.19 -17.14
CA MET A 302 11.11 -0.10 -15.83
C MET A 302 10.27 0.58 -14.75
N VAL A 303 10.06 -0.14 -13.64
CA VAL A 303 9.63 0.40 -12.36
C VAL A 303 10.69 0.08 -11.32
N GLY A 304 10.91 0.98 -10.36
CA GLY A 304 11.79 0.71 -9.24
C GLY A 304 11.51 1.59 -8.04
N TRP A 305 12.01 1.18 -6.88
CA TRP A 305 11.99 1.95 -5.64
C TRP A 305 12.83 3.22 -5.77
N ASP A 306 12.54 4.24 -4.96
CA ASP A 306 13.05 5.60 -5.18
C ASP A 306 14.58 5.75 -5.18
N GLU A 307 15.35 4.77 -4.71
CA GLU A 307 16.79 4.67 -4.96
C GLU A 307 17.18 4.75 -6.44
N ILE A 308 16.32 4.31 -7.37
CA ILE A 308 16.64 4.41 -8.79
C ILE A 308 16.84 5.87 -9.25
N LEU A 309 16.37 6.87 -8.50
CA LEU A 309 16.59 8.29 -8.78
C LEU A 309 18.07 8.73 -8.76
N HIS A 310 18.97 7.89 -8.25
CA HIS A 310 20.41 8.09 -8.42
C HIS A 310 20.89 7.92 -9.88
N ASN A 311 19.99 7.52 -10.79
CA ASN A 311 20.22 7.37 -12.22
C ASN A 311 19.64 8.50 -13.06
N GLU A 312 20.13 8.61 -14.30
CA GLU A 312 19.36 9.20 -15.38
C GLU A 312 18.29 8.19 -15.84
N LEU A 313 17.03 8.51 -15.56
CA LEU A 313 15.89 7.65 -15.86
C LEU A 313 15.30 7.96 -17.24
N HIS A 314 14.88 6.92 -17.96
CA HIS A 314 14.04 7.08 -19.13
C HIS A 314 12.74 7.82 -18.77
N SER A 315 12.25 8.66 -19.68
CA SER A 315 11.10 9.53 -19.42
C SER A 315 9.80 8.79 -19.04
N GLU A 316 9.66 7.52 -19.44
CA GLU A 316 8.49 6.71 -19.08
C GLU A 316 8.68 5.90 -17.79
N THR A 317 9.90 5.83 -17.23
CA THR A 317 10.19 5.08 -16.01
C THR A 317 9.29 5.54 -14.87
N LEU A 318 8.76 4.56 -14.14
CA LEU A 318 7.88 4.77 -13.00
C LEU A 318 8.67 4.58 -11.71
N VAL A 319 8.63 5.58 -10.83
CA VAL A 319 9.32 5.54 -9.53
C VAL A 319 8.31 5.26 -8.42
N MET A 320 8.60 4.33 -7.52
CA MET A 320 7.81 4.10 -6.31
C MET A 320 8.53 4.67 -5.10
N SER A 321 7.90 5.64 -4.40
CA SER A 321 8.54 6.28 -3.26
C SER A 321 8.04 5.68 -1.95
N TYR A 322 8.95 4.97 -1.27
CA TYR A 322 8.65 4.31 0.00
C TYR A 322 9.29 5.00 1.20
N ARG A 323 10.34 5.80 1.01
CA ARG A 323 11.03 6.53 2.09
C ARG A 323 10.41 7.92 2.26
N GLY A 324 9.17 7.93 2.72
CA GLY A 324 8.33 9.14 2.74
C GLY A 324 7.90 9.60 1.35
N GLN A 325 7.54 10.88 1.21
CA GLN A 325 7.01 11.46 -0.04
C GLN A 325 8.09 12.02 -0.97
N LYS A 326 9.31 12.26 -0.45
CA LYS A 326 10.34 13.06 -1.12
C LYS A 326 10.76 12.45 -2.47
N GLY A 327 10.92 11.13 -2.55
CA GLY A 327 11.31 10.47 -3.80
C GLY A 327 10.30 10.68 -4.91
N ALA A 328 9.00 10.60 -4.60
CA ALA A 328 7.94 10.83 -5.58
C ALA A 328 7.87 12.30 -6.02
N ILE A 329 8.08 13.25 -5.09
CA ILE A 329 8.17 14.69 -5.41
C ILE A 329 9.34 14.96 -6.35
N GLU A 330 10.51 14.40 -6.03
CA GLU A 330 11.71 14.53 -6.85
C GLU A 330 11.52 13.92 -8.24
N ALA A 331 10.98 12.70 -8.33
CA ALA A 331 10.66 12.04 -9.59
C ALA A 331 9.71 12.87 -10.47
N ALA A 332 8.61 13.36 -9.88
CA ALA A 332 7.63 14.20 -10.56
C ALA A 332 8.26 15.52 -11.06
N ASN A 333 9.04 16.19 -10.21
CA ASN A 333 9.70 17.45 -10.54
C ASN A 333 10.79 17.29 -11.62
N ARG A 334 11.41 16.10 -11.73
CA ARG A 334 12.30 15.70 -12.83
C ARG A 334 11.55 15.30 -14.10
N GLY A 335 10.23 15.09 -14.03
CA GLY A 335 9.35 14.76 -15.15
C GLY A 335 9.11 13.26 -15.36
N ASN A 336 9.60 12.41 -14.47
CA ASN A 336 9.30 10.97 -14.44
C ASN A 336 7.92 10.73 -13.81
N TYR A 337 7.31 9.58 -14.08
CA TYR A 337 6.09 9.19 -13.38
C TYR A 337 6.42 8.65 -11.99
N ALA A 338 5.52 8.86 -11.03
CA ALA A 338 5.67 8.33 -9.69
C ALA A 338 4.38 7.78 -9.08
N VAL A 339 4.53 6.76 -8.23
CA VAL A 339 3.49 6.23 -7.34
C VAL A 339 3.91 6.55 -5.90
N MET A 340 2.97 7.08 -5.12
CA MET A 340 3.16 7.27 -3.69
C MET A 340 2.95 5.95 -2.96
N THR A 341 3.99 5.48 -2.25
CA THR A 341 3.96 4.31 -1.38
C THR A 341 4.70 4.55 -0.05
N PRO A 342 4.65 5.74 0.58
CA PRO A 342 5.46 6.03 1.77
C PRO A 342 5.19 5.01 2.88
N GLY A 343 6.24 4.35 3.38
CA GLY A 343 6.13 3.28 4.37
C GLY A 343 5.43 3.73 5.65
N GLU A 344 5.72 4.96 6.05
CA GLU A 344 5.19 5.62 7.24
C GLU A 344 3.68 5.80 7.22
N VAL A 345 3.06 5.64 6.07
CA VAL A 345 1.64 5.88 5.88
C VAL A 345 0.96 4.70 5.24
N LEU A 346 1.46 4.17 4.12
CA LEU A 346 0.78 3.22 3.25
C LEU A 346 1.26 1.77 3.37
N TYR A 347 2.09 1.43 4.37
CA TYR A 347 2.45 0.04 4.63
C TYR A 347 1.45 -0.64 5.56
N PHE A 348 0.99 -1.82 5.14
CA PHE A 348 0.06 -2.66 5.89
C PHE A 348 0.78 -3.56 6.88
N ASP A 349 2.06 -3.85 6.72
CA ASP A 349 2.86 -4.67 7.65
C ASP A 349 3.24 -3.94 8.95
N TRP A 350 2.92 -2.64 9.04
CA TRP A 350 3.11 -1.80 10.23
C TRP A 350 1.92 -1.92 11.18
N TYR A 351 2.15 -1.66 12.47
CA TYR A 351 1.10 -1.64 13.48
C TYR A 351 -0.02 -0.67 13.11
N GLN A 352 -1.25 -1.01 13.51
CA GLN A 352 -2.47 -0.19 13.31
C GLN A 352 -3.19 0.15 14.62
N ALA A 353 -2.67 -0.32 15.76
CA ALA A 353 -3.08 0.03 17.13
C ALA A 353 -1.91 -0.21 18.11
N ASP A 354 -2.14 0.00 19.41
CA ASP A 354 -1.15 -0.21 20.47
C ASP A 354 -0.46 -1.59 20.34
N PRO A 355 0.86 -1.63 20.04
CA PRO A 355 1.61 -2.86 19.83
C PRO A 355 1.53 -3.88 20.96
N SER A 356 1.30 -3.44 22.20
CA SER A 356 1.17 -4.33 23.36
C SER A 356 -0.08 -5.23 23.30
N THR A 357 -1.05 -4.86 22.45
CA THR A 357 -2.32 -5.57 22.25
C THR A 357 -2.41 -6.27 20.88
N GLN A 358 -1.41 -6.10 20.02
CA GLN A 358 -1.44 -6.55 18.63
C GLN A 358 -0.50 -7.72 18.37
N PRO A 359 -0.77 -8.54 17.33
CA PRO A 359 0.23 -9.47 16.80
C PRO A 359 1.53 -8.74 16.45
N ARG A 360 2.65 -9.45 16.45
CA ARG A 360 3.94 -8.87 16.02
C ARG A 360 3.80 -8.35 14.59
N ALA A 361 4.27 -7.13 14.39
CA ALA A 361 4.28 -6.42 13.12
C ALA A 361 5.60 -5.67 12.98
N MET A 362 5.86 -5.10 11.80
CA MET A 362 7.01 -4.22 11.59
C MET A 362 6.92 -3.00 12.52
N TYR A 363 8.07 -2.39 12.81
CA TYR A 363 8.29 -1.38 13.85
C TYR A 363 7.52 -0.06 13.72
N GLY A 364 6.71 0.15 12.67
CA GLY A 364 6.06 1.44 12.44
C GLY A 364 4.56 1.45 12.75
N TYR A 365 3.92 2.61 12.55
CA TYR A 365 2.51 2.84 12.90
C TYR A 365 1.73 3.58 11.81
N SER A 366 0.78 2.85 11.23
CA SER A 366 -0.01 3.26 10.07
C SER A 366 -1.50 2.94 10.28
N PRO A 367 -2.18 3.58 11.26
CA PRO A 367 -3.61 3.42 11.48
C PRO A 367 -4.40 3.98 10.29
N ILE A 368 -5.66 3.54 10.12
CA ILE A 368 -6.39 3.84 8.88
C ILE A 368 -6.69 5.33 8.72
N LYS A 369 -6.87 6.08 9.82
CA LYS A 369 -7.07 7.54 9.75
C LYS A 369 -5.83 8.27 9.22
N LYS A 370 -4.63 7.78 9.55
CA LYS A 370 -3.35 8.30 9.01
C LYS A 370 -3.27 8.06 7.51
N MET A 371 -3.57 6.84 7.06
CA MET A 371 -3.67 6.51 5.62
C MET A 371 -4.66 7.42 4.91
N TYR A 372 -5.86 7.56 5.49
CA TYR A 372 -6.91 8.41 4.94
C TYR A 372 -6.58 9.90 5.00
N ALA A 373 -5.63 10.37 5.79
CA ALA A 373 -5.29 11.79 5.85
C ALA A 373 -4.33 12.23 4.73
N PHE A 374 -3.64 11.28 4.11
CA PHE A 374 -2.59 11.55 3.13
C PHE A 374 -3.13 12.19 1.84
N GLU A 375 -2.41 13.19 1.33
CA GLU A 375 -2.69 13.84 0.05
C GLU A 375 -1.61 13.42 -0.97
N PRO A 376 -1.91 12.54 -1.93
CA PRO A 376 -0.89 11.99 -2.84
C PRO A 376 -0.23 13.00 -3.77
N VAL A 377 -0.85 14.16 -4.00
CA VAL A 377 -0.37 15.25 -4.85
C VAL A 377 -0.23 16.53 -4.00
N PRO A 378 0.80 16.61 -3.13
CA PRO A 378 1.04 17.79 -2.33
C PRO A 378 1.62 18.92 -3.19
N ALA A 379 0.76 19.68 -3.87
CA ALA A 379 1.12 20.70 -4.84
C ALA A 379 1.37 22.11 -4.24
N ASP A 380 1.40 22.20 -2.91
CA ASP A 380 1.71 23.42 -2.17
C ASP A 380 2.45 23.11 -0.85
N PRO A 381 3.20 24.08 -0.27
CA PRO A 381 3.97 23.82 0.95
C PRO A 381 3.14 23.33 2.14
N GLU A 382 1.87 23.75 2.22
CA GLU A 382 0.98 23.36 3.32
C GLU A 382 0.58 21.89 3.24
N SER A 383 0.19 21.41 2.06
CA SER A 383 -0.12 19.99 1.81
C SER A 383 1.11 19.10 1.94
N ALA A 384 2.27 19.56 1.45
CA ALA A 384 3.54 18.87 1.63
C ALA A 384 3.91 18.75 3.11
N ALA A 385 3.75 19.82 3.89
CA ALA A 385 4.06 19.81 5.31
C ALA A 385 3.06 18.98 6.12
N ARG A 386 1.78 18.99 5.77
CA ARG A 386 0.79 18.09 6.41
C ARG A 386 1.16 16.63 6.21
N ASN A 387 1.53 16.24 4.98
CA ASN A 387 2.02 14.90 4.70
C ASN A 387 3.30 14.60 5.49
N GLU A 388 4.28 15.51 5.47
CA GLU A 388 5.55 15.29 6.14
C GLU A 388 5.35 15.17 7.66
N SER A 389 4.39 15.91 8.21
CA SER A 389 4.10 15.88 9.64
C SER A 389 3.56 14.54 10.09
N ILE A 390 2.69 13.89 9.30
CA ILE A 390 2.22 12.53 9.61
C ILE A 390 3.30 11.48 9.29
N ILE A 391 4.17 11.70 8.30
CA ILE A 391 5.29 10.81 8.00
C ILE A 391 6.28 10.78 9.16
N ARG A 392 6.71 11.96 9.66
CA ARG A 392 7.69 12.08 10.75
C ARG A 392 7.09 11.97 12.16
N ALA A 393 5.76 11.96 12.23
CA ALA A 393 5.00 11.98 13.47
C ALA A 393 5.26 13.19 14.39
N GLU A 394 5.57 14.34 13.78
CA GLU A 394 5.82 15.62 14.44
C GLU A 394 5.36 16.78 13.56
N PHE A 395 5.18 17.98 14.11
CA PHE A 395 4.88 19.15 13.29
C PHE A 395 6.06 19.50 12.39
N VAL A 396 5.78 19.68 11.09
CA VAL A 396 6.76 20.16 10.11
C VAL A 396 6.32 21.51 9.57
N ASP A 397 7.22 22.49 9.63
CA ASP A 397 6.99 23.83 9.07
C ASP A 397 6.86 23.76 7.53
N PRO A 398 5.82 24.36 6.92
CA PRO A 398 5.70 24.50 5.46
C PRO A 398 6.95 25.02 4.74
N ALA A 399 7.78 25.83 5.41
CA ALA A 399 9.03 26.32 4.84
C ALA A 399 10.15 25.26 4.76
N ALA A 400 10.01 24.12 5.45
CA ALA A 400 11.03 23.06 5.54
C ALA A 400 10.84 21.94 4.50
N VAL A 401 9.82 22.03 3.65
CA VAL A 401 9.46 20.99 2.67
C VAL A 401 9.36 21.56 1.27
N GLU A 402 9.69 20.74 0.28
CA GLU A 402 9.48 21.06 -1.13
C GLU A 402 8.18 20.40 -1.61
N PRO A 403 7.22 21.15 -2.18
CA PRO A 403 6.03 20.57 -2.78
C PRO A 403 6.28 20.07 -4.21
N ILE A 404 5.32 19.32 -4.73
CA ILE A 404 5.26 19.04 -6.17
C ILE A 404 4.99 20.34 -6.92
N ARG A 405 5.74 20.58 -7.99
CA ARG A 405 5.46 21.71 -8.87
C ARG A 405 4.10 21.53 -9.54
N ALA A 406 3.27 22.58 -9.55
CA ALA A 406 1.92 22.51 -10.11
C ALA A 406 1.88 22.03 -11.58
N ASP A 407 2.89 22.35 -12.39
CA ASP A 407 3.01 21.90 -13.79
C ASP A 407 3.46 20.42 -13.94
N ARG A 408 3.68 19.73 -12.82
CA ARG A 408 4.13 18.33 -12.72
C ARG A 408 3.20 17.46 -11.88
N ALA A 409 2.09 18.00 -11.38
CA ALA A 409 1.12 17.26 -10.58
C ALA A 409 0.57 16.01 -11.29
N ASP A 410 0.48 16.04 -12.62
CA ASP A 410 0.06 14.91 -13.48
C ASP A 410 1.05 13.74 -13.51
N ARG A 411 2.28 13.94 -12.99
CA ARG A 411 3.30 12.90 -12.91
C ARG A 411 3.12 11.96 -11.75
N ILE A 412 2.35 12.33 -10.73
CA ILE A 412 1.86 11.38 -9.74
C ILE A 412 0.70 10.62 -10.37
N VAL A 413 0.97 9.38 -10.77
CA VAL A 413 -0.02 8.55 -11.48
C VAL A 413 -0.91 7.76 -10.53
N GLY A 414 -0.58 7.70 -9.24
CA GLY A 414 -1.39 7.04 -8.24
C GLY A 414 -0.74 6.76 -6.89
N VAL A 415 -1.39 5.87 -6.15
CA VAL A 415 -1.00 5.39 -4.81
C VAL A 415 -1.00 3.88 -4.77
N GLN A 416 -0.26 3.30 -3.83
CA GLN A 416 -0.31 1.88 -3.53
C GLN A 416 -0.06 1.60 -2.05
N GLY A 417 -0.85 0.67 -1.50
CA GLY A 417 -0.58 0.08 -0.20
C GLY A 417 0.34 -1.14 -0.34
N CYS A 418 1.33 -1.26 0.53
CA CYS A 418 2.31 -2.36 0.48
C CYS A 418 2.13 -3.33 1.64
N THR A 419 2.19 -4.63 1.35
CA THR A 419 2.14 -5.69 2.37
C THR A 419 3.45 -6.48 2.33
N TRP A 420 4.45 -6.06 3.11
CA TRP A 420 5.64 -6.89 3.35
C TRP A 420 5.31 -8.02 4.31
N ALA A 421 6.06 -9.13 4.25
CA ALA A 421 5.64 -10.35 4.92
C ALA A 421 6.66 -10.92 5.92
N GLU A 422 7.55 -10.11 6.51
CA GLU A 422 8.47 -10.58 7.56
C GLU A 422 7.70 -11.21 8.73
N TYR A 423 6.72 -10.49 9.27
CA TYR A 423 5.93 -10.92 10.43
C TYR A 423 4.47 -11.18 10.10
N ILE A 424 4.16 -11.45 8.83
CA ILE A 424 2.84 -11.88 8.36
C ILE A 424 2.97 -13.32 7.89
N GLU A 425 2.69 -14.27 8.79
CA GLU A 425 3.06 -15.67 8.54
C GLU A 425 2.03 -16.47 7.74
N ASP A 426 0.75 -16.08 7.83
CA ASP A 426 -0.39 -16.77 7.23
C ASP A 426 -1.45 -15.82 6.65
N GLU A 427 -2.41 -16.42 5.93
CA GLU A 427 -3.50 -15.73 5.25
C GLU A 427 -4.39 -14.94 6.22
N GLU A 428 -4.65 -15.46 7.43
CA GLU A 428 -5.49 -14.79 8.42
C GLU A 428 -4.82 -13.51 8.94
N GLN A 429 -3.52 -13.56 9.21
CA GLN A 429 -2.76 -12.39 9.62
C GLN A 429 -2.61 -11.39 8.46
N GLN A 430 -2.41 -11.87 7.23
CA GLN A 430 -2.35 -10.99 6.07
C GLN A 430 -3.65 -10.19 5.89
N GLU A 431 -4.78 -10.87 5.98
CA GLU A 431 -6.10 -10.23 5.91
C GLU A 431 -6.30 -9.21 7.03
N TYR A 432 -5.84 -9.55 8.25
CA TYR A 432 -5.92 -8.68 9.42
C TYR A 432 -5.10 -7.41 9.23
N MET A 433 -3.93 -7.52 8.60
CA MET A 433 -3.05 -6.40 8.35
C MET A 433 -3.53 -5.52 7.18
N ILE A 434 -4.13 -6.11 6.14
CA ILE A 434 -4.63 -5.38 4.97
C ILE A 434 -5.97 -4.69 5.25
N PHE A 435 -6.92 -5.37 5.92
CA PHE A 435 -8.29 -4.88 6.07
C PHE A 435 -8.58 -4.36 7.49
N PRO A 436 -9.18 -3.18 7.64
CA PRO A 436 -9.86 -2.39 6.59
C PRO A 436 -8.99 -1.33 5.90
N ARG A 437 -7.69 -1.26 6.17
CA ARG A 437 -6.78 -0.21 5.66
C ARG A 437 -6.74 -0.09 4.13
N LEU A 438 -6.92 -1.18 3.39
CA LEU A 438 -7.07 -1.16 1.93
C LEU A 438 -8.22 -0.27 1.43
N LEU A 439 -9.28 -0.09 2.24
CA LEU A 439 -10.39 0.80 1.91
C LEU A 439 -9.97 2.26 1.86
N ALA A 440 -9.02 2.68 2.72
CA ALA A 440 -8.46 4.02 2.66
C ALA A 440 -7.65 4.20 1.37
N VAL A 441 -6.79 3.24 1.03
CA VAL A 441 -6.01 3.27 -0.23
C VAL A 441 -6.95 3.36 -1.45
N ALA A 442 -8.04 2.58 -1.47
CA ALA A 442 -9.03 2.66 -2.54
C ALA A 442 -9.68 4.05 -2.64
N GLU A 443 -10.01 4.68 -1.51
CA GLU A 443 -10.58 6.03 -1.48
C GLU A 443 -9.56 7.10 -1.93
N LEU A 444 -8.30 7.02 -1.46
CA LEU A 444 -7.20 7.88 -1.91
C LEU A 444 -7.06 7.84 -3.44
N ALA A 445 -7.16 6.63 -4.00
CA ALA A 445 -6.90 6.33 -5.38
C ALA A 445 -8.06 6.73 -6.32
N TRP A 446 -9.29 6.71 -5.81
CA TRP A 446 -10.51 6.90 -6.59
C TRP A 446 -11.13 8.29 -6.40
N THR A 447 -11.28 8.75 -5.17
CA THR A 447 -12.10 9.91 -4.83
C THR A 447 -11.28 11.21 -4.88
N PRO A 448 -11.76 12.27 -5.56
CA PRO A 448 -11.11 13.58 -5.55
C PRO A 448 -10.89 14.13 -4.13
N GLN A 449 -9.79 14.85 -3.93
CA GLN A 449 -9.38 15.28 -2.59
C GLN A 449 -10.44 16.11 -1.87
N GLU A 450 -11.08 17.02 -2.60
CA GLU A 450 -12.10 17.94 -2.10
C GLU A 450 -13.43 17.26 -1.71
N LYS A 451 -13.57 15.96 -1.97
CA LYS A 451 -14.74 15.16 -1.58
C LYS A 451 -14.45 14.18 -0.45
N ARG A 452 -13.21 14.12 0.04
CA ARG A 452 -12.80 13.20 1.08
C ARG A 452 -13.05 13.80 2.46
N GLU A 453 -14.05 13.27 3.15
CA GLU A 453 -14.41 13.67 4.51
C GLU A 453 -14.28 12.48 5.47
N TRP A 454 -13.43 12.60 6.49
CA TRP A 454 -13.16 11.49 7.42
C TRP A 454 -14.43 11.00 8.14
N CYS A 455 -15.28 11.94 8.59
CA CYS A 455 -16.51 11.59 9.30
C CYS A 455 -17.47 10.76 8.45
N ASP A 456 -17.46 10.95 7.14
CA ASP A 456 -18.28 10.23 6.16
C ASP A 456 -17.64 8.87 5.78
N PHE A 457 -16.34 8.86 5.49
CA PHE A 457 -15.58 7.64 5.23
C PHE A 457 -15.63 6.67 6.42
N LYS A 458 -15.47 7.16 7.65
CA LYS A 458 -15.48 6.34 8.87
C LYS A 458 -16.77 5.52 9.00
N VAL A 459 -17.92 6.12 8.70
CA VAL A 459 -19.23 5.44 8.76
C VAL A 459 -19.32 4.33 7.72
N ARG A 460 -18.90 4.60 6.48
CA ARG A 460 -18.88 3.61 5.40
C ARG A 460 -17.91 2.47 5.70
N MET A 461 -16.69 2.79 6.12
CA MET A 461 -15.67 1.81 6.50
C MET A 461 -16.20 0.85 7.57
N ASN A 462 -16.78 1.37 8.66
CA ASN A 462 -17.36 0.53 9.72
C ASN A 462 -18.49 -0.37 9.19
N SER A 463 -19.28 0.11 8.23
CA SER A 463 -20.35 -0.67 7.59
C SER A 463 -19.82 -1.77 6.65
N HIS A 464 -18.62 -1.60 6.09
CA HIS A 464 -17.99 -2.58 5.21
C HIS A 464 -17.29 -3.72 5.95
N ILE A 465 -16.89 -3.54 7.21
CA ILE A 465 -16.19 -4.57 8.00
C ILE A 465 -17.02 -5.86 8.13
N PRO A 466 -18.31 -5.84 8.55
CA PRO A 466 -19.13 -7.04 8.58
C PRO A 466 -19.30 -7.69 7.21
N LEU A 467 -19.34 -6.91 6.13
CA LEU A 467 -19.45 -7.44 4.77
C LEU A 467 -18.17 -8.18 4.34
N LEU A 468 -17.00 -7.65 4.70
CA LEU A 468 -15.71 -8.32 4.51
C LEU A 468 -15.67 -9.65 5.28
N GLN A 469 -16.09 -9.64 6.55
CA GLN A 469 -16.16 -10.84 7.39
C GLN A 469 -17.13 -11.89 6.85
N GLN A 470 -18.29 -11.48 6.33
CA GLN A 470 -19.24 -12.39 5.67
C GLN A 470 -18.67 -13.07 4.42
N ARG A 471 -17.69 -12.43 3.76
CA ARG A 471 -16.92 -13.03 2.66
C ARG A 471 -15.74 -13.89 3.13
N GLY A 472 -15.60 -14.07 4.44
CA GLY A 472 -14.57 -14.90 5.05
C GLY A 472 -13.21 -14.22 5.17
N LEU A 473 -13.16 -12.89 5.26
CA LEU A 473 -11.92 -12.15 5.55
C LEU A 473 -11.75 -11.93 7.05
N ASN A 474 -10.56 -12.22 7.56
CA ASN A 474 -10.18 -11.88 8.94
C ASN A 474 -9.78 -10.40 9.03
N THR A 475 -10.70 -9.51 9.41
CA THR A 475 -10.44 -8.07 9.46
C THR A 475 -9.90 -7.60 10.81
N PHE A 476 -9.06 -6.56 10.81
CA PHE A 476 -8.71 -5.82 12.03
C PHE A 476 -9.95 -5.31 12.78
N THR A 477 -9.90 -5.37 14.12
CA THR A 477 -10.92 -4.75 14.98
C THR A 477 -10.52 -3.30 15.26
N LEU A 478 -11.27 -2.36 14.67
CA LEU A 478 -11.03 -0.92 14.83
C LEU A 478 -10.87 -0.47 16.27
N SER A 479 -9.98 0.51 16.47
CA SER A 479 -9.64 1.01 17.80
C SER A 479 -10.82 1.76 18.46
N ASP A 480 -10.98 1.50 19.76
CA ASP A 480 -11.88 2.25 20.65
C ASP A 480 -11.15 3.44 21.33
N GLU A 481 -9.88 3.71 21.00
CA GLU A 481 -9.13 4.83 21.57
C GLU A 481 -9.69 6.19 21.12
N VAL A 482 -9.79 7.12 22.08
CA VAL A 482 -10.27 8.47 21.83
C VAL A 482 -9.13 9.39 21.44
N GLU A 483 -9.27 10.04 20.30
CA GLU A 483 -8.44 11.15 19.84
C GLU A 483 -9.05 12.49 20.30
N ILE A 484 -8.20 13.42 20.73
CA ILE A 484 -8.59 14.78 21.09
C ILE A 484 -7.78 15.74 20.22
N THR A 485 -8.47 16.47 19.35
CA THR A 485 -7.86 17.54 18.53
C THR A 485 -8.51 18.88 18.82
N THR A 486 -7.79 19.97 18.53
CA THR A 486 -8.28 21.31 18.82
C THR A 486 -8.00 22.31 17.70
N ARG A 487 -8.88 23.31 17.58
CA ARG A 487 -8.72 24.46 16.67
C ARG A 487 -8.91 25.75 17.43
N ILE A 488 -7.97 26.69 17.29
CA ILE A 488 -8.06 28.02 17.90
C ILE A 488 -9.01 28.86 17.05
N ARG A 489 -10.11 29.35 17.65
CA ARG A 489 -11.04 30.23 16.93
C ARG A 489 -10.50 31.66 16.94
N SER A 490 -10.18 32.21 15.76
CA SER A 490 -9.63 33.56 15.64
C SER A 490 -10.51 34.61 16.33
N GLY A 491 -9.91 35.48 17.14
CA GLY A 491 -10.55 36.64 17.75
C GLY A 491 -11.21 36.41 19.11
N ASN A 492 -11.47 35.16 19.51
CA ASN A 492 -11.96 34.81 20.84
C ASN A 492 -10.93 33.93 21.53
N ARG A 493 -10.65 34.15 22.83
CA ARG A 493 -9.78 33.30 23.66
C ARG A 493 -10.48 31.96 23.92
N ALA A 494 -10.73 31.22 22.86
CA ALA A 494 -11.64 30.09 22.81
C ALA A 494 -11.09 29.05 21.84
N VAL A 495 -11.12 27.80 22.28
CA VAL A 495 -10.60 26.66 21.54
C VAL A 495 -11.73 25.67 21.34
N GLU A 496 -11.96 25.29 20.09
CA GLU A 496 -12.86 24.20 19.75
C GLU A 496 -12.15 22.87 19.98
N VAL A 497 -12.81 21.94 20.67
CA VAL A 497 -12.33 20.60 20.98
C VAL A 497 -13.18 19.59 20.21
N THR A 498 -12.51 18.71 19.47
CA THR A 498 -13.13 17.59 18.76
C THR A 498 -12.67 16.28 19.39
N LEU A 499 -13.62 15.40 19.67
CA LEU A 499 -13.36 14.05 20.15
C LEU A 499 -13.70 13.06 19.04
N ASP A 500 -12.83 12.09 18.79
CA ASP A 500 -13.01 11.12 17.73
C ASP A 500 -12.49 9.73 18.11
N CYS A 501 -12.96 8.70 17.42
CA CYS A 501 -12.44 7.33 17.52
C CYS A 501 -12.73 6.60 16.20
N GLU A 502 -11.93 5.57 15.87
CA GLU A 502 -12.07 4.84 14.60
C GLU A 502 -13.37 4.04 14.53
N LYS A 503 -13.76 3.42 15.66
CA LYS A 503 -15.00 2.67 15.72
C LYS A 503 -16.22 3.58 15.65
N TYR A 504 -17.23 3.14 14.91
CA TYR A 504 -18.48 3.87 14.75
C TYR A 504 -19.69 2.90 14.65
N PRO A 505 -20.82 3.22 15.29
CA PRO A 505 -21.03 4.33 16.22
C PRO A 505 -20.27 4.12 17.54
N ALA A 506 -19.93 5.20 18.23
CA ALA A 506 -19.28 5.16 19.53
C ALA A 506 -19.89 6.20 20.48
N GLU A 507 -20.10 5.79 21.73
CA GLU A 507 -20.57 6.68 22.79
C GLU A 507 -19.34 7.22 23.53
N ILE A 508 -18.87 8.40 23.15
CA ILE A 508 -17.71 9.03 23.82
C ILE A 508 -18.22 9.84 25.02
N ARG A 509 -17.75 9.49 26.22
CA ARG A 509 -18.03 10.18 27.48
C ARG A 509 -16.84 11.04 27.88
N TYR A 510 -17.08 12.27 28.32
CA TYR A 510 -16.00 13.19 28.69
C TYR A 510 -16.29 14.05 29.93
N THR A 511 -15.22 14.55 30.54
CA THR A 511 -15.24 15.48 31.68
C THR A 511 -14.26 16.63 31.43
N LEU A 512 -14.54 17.77 32.08
CA LEU A 512 -13.72 19.00 32.02
C LEU A 512 -13.26 19.46 33.42
N ASP A 513 -13.62 18.71 34.47
CA ASP A 513 -13.30 19.01 35.87
C ASP A 513 -12.09 18.20 36.38
N GLY A 514 -11.45 17.43 35.48
CA GLY A 514 -10.32 16.58 35.80
C GLY A 514 -10.67 15.23 36.42
N THR A 515 -11.95 14.87 36.60
CA THR A 515 -12.37 13.54 37.09
C THR A 515 -12.41 12.49 35.97
N PRO A 516 -12.23 11.18 36.22
CA PRO A 516 -12.31 10.17 35.17
C PRO A 516 -13.73 10.11 34.57
N PRO A 517 -13.88 9.91 33.25
CA PRO A 517 -15.20 9.75 32.65
C PRO A 517 -15.90 8.49 33.18
N THR A 518 -17.16 8.63 33.59
CA THR A 518 -18.05 7.54 33.96
C THR A 518 -19.13 7.36 32.87
N PRO A 519 -19.91 6.26 32.88
CA PRO A 519 -21.05 6.12 31.97
C PRO A 519 -22.08 7.26 32.05
N ASP A 520 -22.14 7.97 33.17
CA ASP A 520 -23.04 9.11 33.40
C ASP A 520 -22.40 10.48 33.09
N ALA A 521 -21.13 10.51 32.67
CA ALA A 521 -20.45 11.74 32.29
C ALA A 521 -21.04 12.35 31.01
N SER A 522 -20.59 13.55 30.64
CA SER A 522 -21.13 14.26 29.48
C SER A 522 -20.94 13.45 28.20
N LEU A 523 -22.01 13.31 27.42
CA LEU A 523 -21.97 12.66 26.12
C LEU A 523 -21.43 13.62 25.06
N TYR A 524 -20.47 13.17 24.26
CA TYR A 524 -20.01 13.93 23.11
C TYR A 524 -20.97 13.78 21.93
N GLU A 525 -21.65 14.87 21.57
CA GLU A 525 -22.58 14.91 20.43
C GLU A 525 -22.05 15.76 19.26
N ALA A 526 -21.20 16.75 19.55
CA ALA A 526 -20.60 17.66 18.58
C ALA A 526 -19.36 18.34 19.19
N PRO A 527 -18.47 18.94 18.37
CA PRO A 527 -17.38 19.78 18.87
C PRO A 527 -17.88 20.83 19.87
N PHE A 528 -17.15 21.02 20.96
CA PHE A 528 -17.47 21.99 22.02
C PHE A 528 -16.35 22.98 22.20
N THR A 529 -16.63 24.14 22.81
CA THR A 529 -15.65 25.20 23.00
C THR A 529 -15.23 25.31 24.47
N VAL A 530 -13.94 25.47 24.72
CA VAL A 530 -13.38 25.83 26.03
C VAL A 530 -12.80 27.24 25.96
N THR A 531 -13.02 28.04 27.01
CA THR A 531 -12.55 29.44 27.11
C THR A 531 -11.42 29.64 28.10
N ASP A 532 -11.06 28.58 28.83
CA ASP A 532 -9.96 28.53 29.78
C ASP A 532 -9.21 27.20 29.60
N SER A 533 -7.93 27.18 29.99
CA SER A 533 -7.15 25.94 29.94
C SER A 533 -7.80 24.89 30.85
N THR A 534 -8.04 23.70 30.30
CA THR A 534 -8.68 22.61 31.04
C THR A 534 -8.13 21.25 30.62
N VAL A 535 -8.24 20.27 31.51
CA VAL A 535 -7.92 18.88 31.20
C VAL A 535 -9.19 18.22 30.69
N VAL A 536 -9.20 17.89 29.40
CA VAL A 536 -10.24 17.06 28.79
C VAL A 536 -9.88 15.60 29.04
N ARG A 537 -10.78 14.86 29.69
CA ARG A 537 -10.66 13.41 29.86
C ARG A 537 -11.82 12.75 29.13
N ALA A 538 -11.54 11.76 28.29
CA ALA A 538 -12.55 11.12 27.45
C ALA A 538 -12.30 9.61 27.31
N ALA A 539 -13.38 8.84 27.19
CA ALA A 539 -13.33 7.40 26.95
C ALA A 539 -14.60 6.93 26.22
N VAL A 540 -14.49 5.81 25.49
CA VAL A 540 -15.65 5.15 24.87
C VAL A 540 -16.39 4.32 25.91
N CYS A 541 -17.70 4.56 26.00
CA CYS A 541 -18.66 3.79 26.76
C CYS A 541 -19.39 2.81 25.82
N ARG A 542 -19.65 1.58 26.28
CA ARG A 542 -20.51 0.62 25.59
C ARG A 542 -21.27 -0.21 26.60
N ASP A 543 -22.58 -0.29 26.43
CA ASP A 543 -23.49 -1.01 27.31
C ASP A 543 -23.40 -0.54 28.77
N GLY A 544 -23.24 0.77 28.97
CA GLY A 544 -23.11 1.37 30.31
C GLY A 544 -21.78 1.09 31.01
N VAL A 545 -20.74 0.68 30.28
CA VAL A 545 -19.40 0.38 30.81
C VAL A 545 -18.33 1.09 29.98
N ILE A 546 -17.36 1.73 30.63
CA ILE A 546 -16.18 2.29 29.95
C ILE A 546 -15.34 1.14 29.38
N ARG A 547 -15.11 1.16 28.06
CA ARG A 547 -14.42 0.08 27.31
C ARG A 547 -13.06 0.45 26.79
N SER A 548 -12.80 1.73 26.52
CA SER A 548 -11.49 2.18 26.04
C SER A 548 -10.58 2.54 27.21
N PRO A 549 -9.25 2.56 26.99
CA PRO A 549 -8.36 3.38 27.78
C PRO A 549 -8.86 4.82 27.83
N GLU A 550 -8.63 5.48 28.96
CA GLU A 550 -8.96 6.88 29.10
C GLU A 550 -7.92 7.74 28.38
N ARG A 551 -8.38 8.66 27.52
CA ARG A 551 -7.55 9.73 26.98
C ARG A 551 -7.61 10.94 27.89
N LYS A 552 -6.45 11.43 28.32
CA LYS A 552 -6.32 12.66 29.12
C LYS A 552 -5.44 13.67 28.37
N GLN A 553 -5.97 14.85 28.11
CA GLN A 553 -5.27 15.89 27.35
C GLN A 553 -5.47 17.27 28.00
N LEU A 554 -4.38 17.98 28.25
CA LEU A 554 -4.45 19.40 28.60
C LEU A 554 -4.73 20.20 27.33
N VAL A 555 -5.86 20.90 27.30
CA VAL A 555 -6.22 21.87 26.26
C VAL A 555 -5.89 23.26 26.78
N THR A 556 -5.17 24.04 25.97
CA THR A 556 -4.81 25.43 26.30
C THR A 556 -5.27 26.36 25.18
N LEU A 557 -5.35 27.66 25.47
CA LEU A 557 -5.73 28.68 24.50
C LEU A 557 -4.57 29.12 23.57
N ALA A 558 -3.37 28.57 23.78
CA ALA A 558 -2.14 29.04 23.14
C ALA A 558 -1.64 28.14 22.01
N ALA A 559 -2.08 26.88 21.96
CA ALA A 559 -1.62 25.90 20.99
C ALA A 559 -2.76 24.97 20.55
N GLU A 560 -2.78 24.67 19.26
CA GLU A 560 -3.61 23.61 18.71
C GLU A 560 -3.03 22.23 19.04
N ILE A 561 -3.91 21.24 19.08
CA ILE A 561 -3.58 19.84 19.28
C ILE A 561 -3.97 19.13 18.00
N ASP A 562 -2.96 18.69 17.27
CA ASP A 562 -3.10 17.85 16.09
C ASP A 562 -2.65 16.43 16.39
N ASN A 563 -3.23 15.46 15.68
CA ASN A 563 -2.77 14.09 15.73
C ASN A 563 -1.79 13.82 14.57
N TYR A 564 -0.49 13.90 14.87
CA TYR A 564 0.57 13.50 13.94
C TYR A 564 0.89 12.00 14.03
N TYR A 565 0.15 11.24 14.84
CA TYR A 565 0.36 9.80 15.06
C TYR A 565 1.75 9.48 15.65
N PRO A 566 2.17 10.13 16.75
CA PRO A 566 3.39 9.75 17.46
C PRO A 566 3.33 8.28 17.84
N PHE A 567 4.47 7.59 17.72
CA PHE A 567 4.54 6.16 17.96
C PHE A 567 5.76 5.82 18.80
N ASP A 568 5.49 5.18 19.93
CA ASP A 568 6.54 4.61 20.76
C ASP A 568 6.91 3.24 20.19
N VAL A 569 8.11 3.16 19.61
CA VAL A 569 8.65 1.93 19.07
C VAL A 569 8.71 0.87 20.18
N PRO A 570 8.08 -0.31 19.99
CA PRO A 570 8.08 -1.40 20.97
C PRO A 570 9.50 -1.81 21.37
N GLU A 571 9.67 -2.28 22.61
CA GLU A 571 11.00 -2.66 23.14
C GLU A 571 11.73 -3.68 22.24
N ILE A 572 11.00 -4.63 21.66
CA ILE A 572 11.55 -5.64 20.73
C ILE A 572 12.22 -5.03 19.48
N TRP A 573 11.89 -3.77 19.16
CA TRP A 573 12.40 -3.05 18.01
C TRP A 573 13.46 -1.99 18.36
N LYS A 574 13.64 -1.63 19.64
CA LYS A 574 14.54 -0.52 20.01
C LYS A 574 16.00 -0.78 19.65
N GLU A 575 16.44 -2.03 19.72
CA GLU A 575 17.80 -2.44 19.32
C GLU A 575 18.11 -2.18 17.82
N TYR A 576 17.10 -1.92 16.99
CA TYR A 576 17.26 -1.56 15.57
C TYR A 576 17.45 -0.04 15.34
N PHE A 577 17.22 0.79 16.36
CA PHE A 577 17.29 2.25 16.27
C PHE A 577 18.46 2.86 17.07
N ASP A 578 19.15 2.05 17.88
CA ASP A 578 20.39 2.40 18.60
C ASP A 578 21.64 2.03 17.77
#